data_AF-A0A8T7L6J8-F1
#
_entry.id   AF-A0A8T7L6J8-F1
#
_cell.length_a   1.000
_cell.length_b   1.000
_cell.length_c   1.000
_cell.angle_alpha   90.00
_cell.angle_beta   90.00
_cell.angle_gamma   90.00
#
_symmetry.space_group_name_H-M   'P 1'
#
loop_
_entity.id
_entity.type
_entity.pdbx_description
1 polymer ?
#
loop_
_entity_poly.entity_id
_entity_poly.type
_entity_poly.pdbx_seq_one_letter_code
_entity_poly.pdbx_strand_id
1 'polypeptide(L)'
;MPDQSPDNPQWLDEFEDLANRELEEGSSCEQVHPIVERWFQNLMEGEPPESRDSVMQAMACLSTEILYNSPDEFAERLLEHMSEDDLAMWIEHILLVGRAFEIALRNGDLDDL
;
A
#
# COMPACT_ATOMS: atom_id res chain seq x y z
N MET A 1 17.34 -20.78 -4.40
CA MET A 1 17.53 -19.47 -3.76
C MET A 1 16.68 -18.51 -4.57
N PRO A 2 15.66 -17.87 -4.00
CA PRO A 2 14.81 -16.99 -4.78
C PRO A 2 15.63 -15.77 -5.23
N ASP A 3 15.38 -15.37 -6.47
CA ASP A 3 16.10 -14.38 -7.26
C ASP A 3 15.71 -12.97 -6.78
N GLN A 4 16.64 -12.25 -6.13
CA GLN A 4 16.44 -10.86 -5.67
C GLN A 4 16.69 -9.89 -6.83
N SER A 5 15.97 -10.08 -7.94
CA SER A 5 16.01 -9.14 -9.05
C SER A 5 15.21 -7.88 -8.68
N PRO A 6 15.69 -6.66 -8.99
CA PRO A 6 14.95 -5.40 -8.75
C PRO A 6 13.53 -5.39 -9.35
N ASP A 7 13.32 -6.23 -10.37
CA ASP A 7 12.06 -6.43 -11.07
C ASP A 7 11.09 -7.38 -10.36
N ASN A 8 11.50 -8.04 -9.26
CA ASN A 8 10.62 -8.83 -8.39
C ASN A 8 10.89 -8.54 -6.91
N PRO A 9 10.30 -7.47 -6.35
CA PRO A 9 10.49 -7.09 -4.96
C PRO A 9 9.98 -8.20 -4.04
N GLN A 10 10.82 -8.69 -3.12
CA GLN A 10 10.43 -9.74 -2.17
C GLN A 10 9.16 -9.41 -1.36
N TRP A 11 8.87 -8.12 -1.15
CA TRP A 11 7.65 -7.71 -0.45
C TRP A 11 6.37 -8.01 -1.25
N LEU A 12 6.43 -8.10 -2.59
CA LEU A 12 5.30 -8.50 -3.44
C LEU A 12 5.00 -9.98 -3.23
N ASP A 13 6.02 -10.83 -3.19
CA ASP A 13 5.87 -12.25 -2.86
C ASP A 13 5.33 -12.42 -1.41
N GLU A 14 5.82 -11.63 -0.45
CA GLU A 14 5.33 -11.65 0.93
C GLU A 14 3.88 -11.15 1.06
N PHE A 15 3.50 -10.14 0.26
CA PHE A 15 2.13 -9.65 0.19
C PHE A 15 1.20 -10.66 -0.48
N GLU A 16 1.64 -11.31 -1.55
CA GLU A 16 0.92 -12.39 -2.22
C GLU A 16 0.75 -13.60 -1.28
N ASP A 17 1.79 -14.01 -0.56
CA ASP A 17 1.73 -15.07 0.45
C ASP A 17 0.85 -14.73 1.65
N LEU A 18 0.73 -13.44 2.00
CA LEU A 18 -0.20 -12.97 3.01
C LEU A 18 -1.63 -13.02 2.46
N ALA A 19 -1.86 -12.46 1.28
CA ALA A 19 -3.16 -12.44 0.63
C ALA A 19 -3.69 -13.86 0.37
N ASN A 20 -2.89 -14.77 -0.16
CA ASN A 20 -3.28 -16.16 -0.44
C ASN A 20 -3.53 -17.00 0.82
N ARG A 21 -2.99 -16.59 1.97
CA ARG A 21 -3.18 -17.28 3.25
C ARG A 21 -4.43 -16.79 3.97
N GLU A 22 -4.67 -15.48 3.93
CA GLU A 22 -5.82 -14.86 4.59
C GLU A 22 -7.09 -14.89 3.72
N LEU A 23 -6.95 -14.96 2.38
CA LEU A 23 -8.06 -15.11 1.44
C LEU A 23 -8.10 -16.58 0.97
N GLU A 24 -9.15 -17.33 1.37
CA GLU A 24 -9.28 -18.75 1.04
C GLU A 24 -9.15 -19.04 -0.47
N GLU A 25 -8.56 -20.21 -0.82
CA GLU A 25 -8.46 -20.72 -2.19
C GLU A 25 -9.86 -20.75 -2.85
N GLY A 26 -10.09 -19.80 -3.78
CA GLY A 26 -11.35 -19.69 -4.50
C GLY A 26 -11.89 -18.27 -4.63
N SER A 27 -11.28 -17.29 -3.97
CA SER A 27 -11.70 -15.89 -4.04
C SER A 27 -11.30 -15.29 -5.39
N SER A 28 -12.12 -15.49 -6.43
CA SER A 28 -11.92 -14.83 -7.72
C SER A 28 -11.88 -13.30 -7.53
N CYS A 29 -11.23 -12.57 -8.44
CA CYS A 29 -11.22 -11.10 -8.41
C CYS A 29 -12.66 -10.54 -8.30
N GLU A 30 -13.65 -11.20 -8.90
CA GLU A 30 -15.07 -10.83 -8.79
C GLU A 30 -15.65 -10.96 -7.37
N GLN A 31 -15.08 -11.82 -6.54
CA GLN A 31 -15.47 -12.00 -5.13
C GLN A 31 -14.69 -11.07 -4.20
N VAL A 32 -13.39 -10.87 -4.44
CA VAL A 32 -12.52 -10.03 -3.59
C VAL A 32 -12.72 -8.54 -3.85
N HIS A 33 -12.92 -8.14 -5.12
CA HIS A 33 -13.01 -6.73 -5.50
C HIS A 33 -14.11 -5.97 -4.76
N PRO A 34 -15.37 -6.45 -4.66
CA PRO A 34 -16.42 -5.74 -3.92
C PRO A 34 -16.13 -5.59 -2.42
N ILE A 35 -15.29 -6.47 -1.85
CA ILE A 35 -14.89 -6.46 -0.44
C ILE A 35 -13.84 -5.38 -0.23
N VAL A 36 -12.77 -5.41 -1.02
CA VAL A 36 -11.69 -4.41 -0.99
C VAL A 36 -12.23 -3.02 -1.34
N GLU A 37 -13.13 -2.92 -2.32
CA GLU A 37 -13.79 -1.66 -2.69
C GLU A 37 -14.60 -1.09 -1.53
N ARG A 38 -15.41 -1.90 -0.85
CA ARG A 38 -16.20 -1.44 0.30
C ARG A 38 -15.31 -0.97 1.45
N TRP A 39 -14.25 -1.72 1.75
CA TRP A 39 -13.26 -1.32 2.75
C TRP A 39 -12.58 0.00 2.37
N PHE A 40 -12.15 0.14 1.12
CA PHE A 40 -11.53 1.36 0.63
C PHE A 40 -12.46 2.56 0.74
N GLN A 41 -13.73 2.43 0.33
CA GLN A 41 -14.71 3.51 0.49
C GLN A 41 -14.89 3.90 1.97
N ASN A 42 -15.02 2.91 2.86
CA ASN A 42 -15.13 3.16 4.31
C ASN A 42 -13.89 3.86 4.88
N LEU A 43 -12.69 3.48 4.43
CA LEU A 43 -11.44 4.12 4.83
C LEU A 43 -11.39 5.58 4.36
N MET A 44 -11.78 5.84 3.11
CA MET A 44 -11.77 7.18 2.52
C MET A 44 -12.85 8.10 3.10
N GLU A 45 -13.91 7.55 3.67
CA GLU A 45 -14.93 8.30 4.42
C GLU A 45 -14.46 8.70 5.83
N GLY A 46 -13.44 8.01 6.37
CA GLY A 46 -12.89 8.26 7.70
C GLY A 46 -11.70 9.21 7.71
N GLU A 47 -11.41 9.77 8.89
CA GLU A 47 -10.11 10.43 9.12
C GLU A 47 -9.00 9.36 9.15
N PRO A 48 -7.81 9.63 8.60
CA PRO A 48 -6.70 8.70 8.64
C PRO A 48 -6.34 8.32 10.09
N PRO A 49 -5.82 7.10 10.31
CA PRO A 49 -5.55 6.61 11.66
C PRO A 49 -4.56 7.51 12.40
N GLU A 50 -4.91 7.88 13.64
CA GLU A 50 -4.03 8.67 14.51
C GLU A 50 -2.67 7.98 14.63
N SER A 51 -1.63 8.73 14.28
CA SER A 51 -0.26 8.25 14.20
C SER A 51 0.61 9.12 15.06
N ARG A 52 1.57 8.52 15.77
CA ARG A 52 2.59 9.28 16.50
C ARG A 52 3.37 10.12 15.50
N ASP A 53 3.78 11.33 15.88
CA ASP A 53 4.57 12.23 15.02
C ASP A 53 5.82 11.56 14.45
N SER A 54 6.49 10.70 15.23
CA SER A 54 7.65 9.93 14.77
C SER A 54 7.34 8.97 13.62
N VAL A 55 6.11 8.44 13.57
CA VAL A 55 5.66 7.55 12.50
C VAL A 55 5.34 8.37 11.26
N MET A 56 4.66 9.51 11.41
CA MET A 56 4.42 10.45 10.30
C MET A 56 5.73 10.93 9.68
N GLN A 57 6.70 11.32 10.50
CA GLN A 57 8.01 11.73 10.02
C GLN A 57 8.76 10.60 9.30
N ALA A 58 8.71 9.38 9.83
CA ALA A 58 9.33 8.23 9.17
C ALA A 58 8.68 7.92 7.81
N MET A 59 7.35 8.06 7.71
CA MET A 59 6.64 7.87 6.44
C MET A 59 6.98 8.96 5.42
N ALA A 60 7.09 10.22 5.85
CA ALA A 60 7.56 11.30 4.97
C ALA A 60 8.97 11.02 4.43
N CYS A 61 9.91 10.62 5.29
CA CYS A 61 11.26 10.22 4.86
C CYS A 61 11.23 9.04 3.88
N LEU A 62 10.46 8.00 4.21
CA LEU A 62 10.34 6.81 3.35
C LEU A 62 9.71 7.16 1.99
N SER A 63 8.78 8.10 1.93
CA SER A 63 8.14 8.52 0.68
C SER A 63 9.15 9.16 -0.28
N THR A 64 10.03 10.00 0.26
CA THR A 64 11.18 10.55 -0.49
C THR A 64 12.13 9.45 -0.94
N GLU A 65 12.43 8.47 -0.08
CA GLU A 65 13.29 7.34 -0.46
C GLU A 65 12.67 6.49 -1.57
N ILE A 66 11.37 6.18 -1.50
CA ILE A 66 10.65 5.44 -2.55
C ILE A 66 10.72 6.20 -3.87
N LEU A 67 10.49 7.51 -3.84
CA LEU A 67 10.57 8.33 -5.04
C LEU A 67 11.96 8.27 -5.68
N TYR A 68 13.03 8.45 -4.90
CA TYR A 68 14.39 8.43 -5.43
C TYR A 68 14.93 7.04 -5.80
N ASN A 69 14.30 5.97 -5.31
CA ASN A 69 14.62 4.59 -5.70
C ASN A 69 13.66 4.03 -6.76
N SER A 70 12.65 4.82 -7.19
CA SER A 70 11.75 4.43 -8.26
C SER A 70 12.50 4.41 -9.60
N PRO A 71 12.19 3.48 -10.52
CA PRO A 71 12.77 3.49 -11.85
C PRO A 71 12.55 4.84 -12.55
N ASP A 72 13.60 5.40 -13.15
CA ASP A 72 13.57 6.74 -13.76
C ASP A 72 12.39 6.90 -14.75
N GLU A 73 12.13 5.88 -15.57
CA GLU A 73 11.01 5.88 -16.54
C GLU A 73 9.65 6.06 -15.87
N PHE A 74 9.46 5.53 -14.65
CA PHE A 74 8.22 5.69 -13.91
C PHE A 74 8.14 7.06 -13.22
N ALA A 75 9.22 7.46 -12.54
CA ALA A 75 9.28 8.74 -11.84
C ALA A 75 9.13 9.92 -12.81
N GLU A 76 9.84 9.91 -13.95
CA GLU A 76 9.75 10.96 -14.97
C GLU A 76 8.32 11.14 -15.49
N ARG A 77 7.61 10.02 -15.76
CA ARG A 77 6.22 10.06 -16.25
C ARG A 77 5.25 10.67 -15.25
N LEU A 78 5.46 10.45 -13.96
CA LEU A 78 4.62 11.04 -12.93
C LEU A 78 4.97 12.51 -12.71
N LEU A 79 6.26 12.86 -12.74
CA LEU A 79 6.74 14.23 -12.63
C LEU A 79 6.36 15.12 -13.84
N GLU A 80 5.98 14.54 -14.98
CA GLU A 80 5.34 15.27 -16.09
C GLU A 80 3.97 15.87 -15.71
N HIS A 81 3.31 15.32 -14.69
CA HIS A 81 1.94 15.67 -14.31
C HIS A 81 1.81 16.32 -12.93
N MET A 82 2.78 16.16 -12.05
CA MET A 82 2.78 16.73 -10.70
C MET A 82 4.19 17.08 -10.23
N SER A 83 4.30 17.92 -9.20
CA SER A 83 5.60 18.25 -8.63
C SER A 83 6.19 17.08 -7.84
N GLU A 84 7.49 17.12 -7.60
CA GLU A 84 8.19 16.14 -6.75
C GLU A 84 7.60 16.09 -5.33
N ASP A 85 7.31 17.26 -4.76
CA ASP A 85 6.67 17.37 -3.45
C ASP A 85 5.26 16.76 -3.44
N ASP A 86 4.46 17.02 -4.48
CA ASP A 86 3.12 16.43 -4.61
C ASP A 86 3.17 14.91 -4.78
N LEU A 87 4.15 14.40 -5.53
CA LEU A 87 4.35 12.98 -5.72
C LEU A 87 4.81 12.29 -4.42
N ALA A 88 5.71 12.92 -3.68
CA ALA A 88 6.12 12.43 -2.36
C ALA A 88 4.94 12.39 -1.38
N MET A 89 4.10 13.44 -1.34
CA MET A 89 2.87 13.45 -0.54
C MET A 89 1.88 12.37 -0.98
N TRP A 90 1.77 12.09 -2.27
CA TRP A 90 0.91 11.03 -2.78
C TRP A 90 1.41 9.63 -2.37
N ILE A 91 2.72 9.39 -2.43
CA ILE A 91 3.34 8.16 -1.91
C ILE A 91 3.06 8.02 -0.41
N GLU A 92 3.19 9.10 0.37
CA GLU A 92 2.87 9.10 1.80
C GLU A 92 1.40 8.69 2.05
N HIS A 93 0.48 9.19 1.24
CA HIS A 93 -0.93 8.82 1.32
C HIS A 93 -1.17 7.33 1.02
N ILE A 94 -0.47 6.76 0.02
CA ILE A 94 -0.54 5.32 -0.27
C ILE A 94 -0.03 4.51 0.93
N LEU A 95 1.07 4.91 1.56
CA LEU A 95 1.61 4.22 2.73
C LEU A 95 0.64 4.26 3.91
N LEU A 96 -0.07 5.37 4.12
CA LEU A 96 -1.12 5.49 5.14
C LEU A 96 -2.28 4.52 4.88
N VAL A 97 -2.73 4.41 3.63
CA VAL A 97 -3.77 3.45 3.23
C VAL A 97 -3.29 2.01 3.46
N GLY A 98 -2.08 1.67 3.04
CA GLY A 98 -1.50 0.35 3.26
C GLY A 98 -1.38 -0.02 4.73
N ARG A 99 -1.00 0.95 5.58
CA ARG A 99 -0.96 0.75 7.03
C ARG A 99 -2.35 0.57 7.64
N ALA A 100 -3.35 1.31 7.19
CA ALA A 100 -4.73 1.09 7.63
C ALA A 100 -5.24 -0.30 7.25
N PHE A 101 -4.87 -0.78 6.06
CA PHE A 101 -5.19 -2.13 5.59
C PHE A 101 -4.55 -3.21 6.45
N GLU A 102 -3.25 -3.09 6.75
CA GLU A 102 -2.53 -4.00 7.64
C GLU A 102 -3.16 -4.08 9.04
N ILE A 103 -3.59 -2.93 9.58
CA ILE A 103 -4.28 -2.88 10.88
C ILE A 103 -5.62 -3.62 10.80
N ALA A 104 -6.41 -3.40 9.75
CA ALA A 104 -7.70 -4.06 9.56
C ALA A 104 -7.56 -5.60 9.46
N LEU A 105 -6.56 -6.08 8.70
CA LEU A 105 -6.21 -7.50 8.65
C LEU A 105 -5.83 -8.05 10.04
N ARG A 106 -4.96 -7.35 10.78
CA ARG A 106 -4.53 -7.79 12.12
C ARG A 106 -5.65 -7.84 13.16
N ASN A 107 -6.64 -6.97 13.03
CA ASN A 107 -7.77 -6.89 13.95
C ASN A 107 -8.87 -7.92 13.62
N GLY A 108 -8.75 -8.62 12.49
CA GLY A 108 -9.80 -9.48 11.98
C GLY A 108 -11.02 -8.71 11.48
N ASP A 109 -10.88 -7.42 11.18
CA ASP A 109 -11.97 -6.60 10.61
C ASP A 109 -12.38 -7.10 9.22
N LEU A 110 -11.54 -7.96 8.62
CA LEU A 110 -11.78 -8.65 7.36
C LEU A 110 -12.08 -10.16 7.53
N ASP A 111 -12.13 -10.70 8.76
CA ASP A 111 -12.30 -12.13 9.04
C ASP A 111 -13.76 -12.60 8.93
N ASP A 112 -14.71 -11.69 9.15
CA ASP A 112 -16.16 -11.94 9.02
C ASP A 112 -16.68 -11.67 7.59
N LEU A 113 -15.80 -11.42 6.62
CA LEU A 113 -16.13 -11.10 5.21
C LEU A 113 -16.19 -12.33 4.30
#